data_AF-A0A356K0P7-F1
#
_entry.id   AF-A0A356K0P7-F1
#
_cell.length_a   1.000
_cell.length_b   1.000
_cell.length_c   1.000
_cell.angle_alpha   90.00
_cell.angle_beta   90.00
_cell.angle_gamma   90.00
#
_symmetry.space_group_name_H-M   'P 1'
#
loop_
_entity.id
_entity.type
_entity.pdbx_description
1 polymer ?
#
loop_
_entity_poly.entity_id
_entity_poly.type
_entity_poly.pdbx_seq_one_letter_code
_entity_poly.pdbx_strand_id
1 'polypeptide(L)'
;MKNYDSGFSTPLAMAAVFSLCILALSFCLLTTANERWMDSYKKLIEERKKIDAAIFDMEEKIQMLKDSQSDSDEHEILYLLSSACDFKLSVSDVSTGINKNFISKEILKNKAISDCIKANGEEIFSEYGWINPKVSDKAIVEQTSKDFEEKNTFPLINTFPPLNIFNMSGTFIKTVLEFCGIKNAEKKTELIKDNLNPDTTEKELAEILGLEENHPIFELLGTKTAFWKVDFETEKARACAVFAAVPEKENQRKIEKYILAEKKILFKGGVL
;
A
#
# COMPACT_ATOMS: atom_id res chain seq x y z
N MET A 1 2.72 85.09 -35.36
CA MET A 1 1.91 84.37 -34.34
C MET A 1 2.59 83.04 -34.08
N LYS A 2 2.90 82.75 -32.81
CA LYS A 2 3.55 81.49 -32.39
C LYS A 2 2.57 80.34 -32.55
N ASN A 3 2.93 79.32 -33.33
CA ASN A 3 2.25 78.02 -33.30
C ASN A 3 2.58 77.37 -31.95
N TYR A 4 1.59 77.25 -31.07
CA TYR A 4 1.72 76.43 -29.89
C TYR A 4 1.60 74.96 -30.32
N ASP A 5 2.69 74.21 -30.14
CA ASP A 5 2.69 72.76 -30.12
C ASP A 5 1.62 72.29 -29.12
N SER A 6 0.46 71.83 -29.59
CA SER A 6 -0.46 71.03 -28.78
C SER A 6 0.05 69.58 -28.71
N GLY A 7 1.30 69.43 -28.28
CA GLY A 7 1.88 68.15 -27.92
C GLY A 7 1.17 67.60 -26.69
N PHE A 8 0.67 66.37 -26.78
CA PHE A 8 0.26 65.53 -25.65
C PHE A 8 -0.82 66.01 -24.66
N SER A 9 -1.45 67.18 -24.85
CA SER A 9 -2.35 67.76 -23.84
C SER A 9 -3.86 67.69 -24.15
N THR A 10 -4.29 67.03 -25.22
CA THR A 10 -5.73 66.83 -25.46
C THR A 10 -6.29 65.74 -24.53
N PRO A 11 -7.49 65.90 -23.95
CA PRO A 11 -8.12 64.90 -23.09
C PRO A 11 -8.20 63.49 -23.72
N LEU A 12 -8.38 63.42 -25.05
CA LEU A 12 -8.41 62.17 -25.80
C LEU A 12 -7.04 61.44 -25.78
N ALA A 13 -5.94 62.18 -25.99
CA ALA A 13 -4.59 61.62 -25.93
C ALA A 13 -4.25 61.15 -24.50
N MET A 14 -4.66 61.90 -23.47
CA MET A 14 -4.49 61.49 -22.07
C MET A 14 -5.29 60.22 -21.76
N ALA A 15 -6.54 60.13 -22.22
CA ALA A 15 -7.38 58.94 -22.05
C ALA A 15 -6.78 57.71 -22.76
N ALA A 16 -6.29 57.88 -24.00
CA ALA A 16 -5.65 56.81 -24.76
C ALA A 16 -4.37 56.29 -24.09
N VAL A 17 -3.51 57.19 -23.58
CA VAL A 17 -2.31 56.82 -22.82
C VAL A 17 -2.70 56.07 -21.53
N PHE A 18 -3.70 56.55 -20.81
CA PHE A 18 -4.16 55.88 -19.59
C PHE A 18 -4.72 54.48 -19.87
N SER A 19 -5.51 54.30 -20.93
CA SER A 19 -6.00 52.99 -21.35
C SER A 19 -4.87 52.05 -21.75
N LEU A 20 -3.86 52.53 -22.47
CA LEU A 20 -2.66 51.75 -22.82
C LEU A 20 -1.87 51.35 -21.57
N CYS A 21 -1.73 52.24 -20.59
CA CYS A 21 -1.08 51.92 -19.31
C CYS A 21 -1.84 50.85 -18.53
N ILE A 22 -3.18 50.90 -18.49
CA ILE A 22 -3.99 49.85 -17.85
C ILE A 22 -3.78 48.51 -18.56
N LEU A 23 -3.86 48.47 -19.90
CA LEU A 23 -3.66 47.24 -20.66
C LEU A 23 -2.25 46.66 -20.46
N ALA A 24 -1.21 47.50 -20.46
CA ALA A 24 0.15 47.09 -20.19
C ALA A 24 0.32 46.54 -18.77
N LEU A 25 -0.27 47.20 -17.76
CA LEU A 25 -0.27 46.73 -16.37
C LEU A 25 -1.00 45.39 -16.24
N SER A 26 -2.17 45.24 -16.85
CA SER A 26 -2.91 43.96 -16.86
C SER A 26 -2.12 42.84 -17.50
N PHE A 27 -1.42 43.11 -18.62
CA PHE A 27 -0.55 42.14 -19.26
C PHE A 27 0.65 41.75 -18.36
N CYS A 28 1.33 42.72 -17.74
CA CYS A 28 2.42 42.45 -16.80
C CYS A 28 1.97 41.66 -15.56
N LEU A 29 0.77 41.92 -15.05
CA LEU A 29 0.18 41.15 -13.96
C LEU A 29 -0.12 39.71 -14.39
N LEU A 30 -0.65 39.53 -15.60
CA LEU A 30 -0.92 38.20 -16.17
C LEU A 30 0.37 37.39 -16.36
N THR A 31 1.44 38.00 -16.89
CA THR A 31 2.73 37.32 -17.07
C THR A 31 3.35 36.95 -15.72
N THR A 32 3.35 37.87 -14.76
CA THR A 32 3.85 37.61 -13.40
C THR A 32 3.06 36.50 -12.71
N ALA A 33 1.74 36.48 -12.88
CA ALA A 33 0.90 35.40 -12.37
C ALA A 33 1.27 34.06 -13.02
N ASN A 34 1.40 34.03 -14.35
CA ASN A 34 1.79 32.81 -15.08
C ASN A 34 3.16 32.29 -14.66
N GLU A 35 4.15 33.17 -14.48
CA GLU A 35 5.48 32.78 -13.99
C GLU A 35 5.42 32.16 -12.59
N ARG A 36 4.67 32.78 -11.66
CA ARG A 36 4.47 32.22 -10.31
C ARG A 36 3.78 30.85 -10.34
N TRP A 37 2.80 30.68 -11.23
CA TRP A 37 2.12 29.40 -11.43
C TRP A 37 3.09 28.35 -11.98
N MET A 38 3.87 28.67 -13.01
CA MET A 38 4.88 27.78 -13.58
C MET A 38 5.94 27.37 -12.55
N ASP A 39 6.42 28.31 -11.73
CA ASP A 39 7.41 28.00 -10.68
C ASP A 39 6.82 27.13 -9.57
N SER A 40 5.56 27.34 -9.22
CA SER A 40 4.84 26.47 -8.28
C SER A 40 4.73 25.05 -8.83
N TYR A 41 4.39 24.90 -10.11
CA TYR A 41 4.34 23.61 -10.78
C TYR A 41 5.71 22.93 -10.86
N LYS A 42 6.78 23.65 -11.19
CA LYS A 42 8.14 23.10 -11.18
C LYS A 42 8.51 22.55 -9.81
N LYS A 43 8.21 23.29 -8.73
CA LYS A 43 8.46 22.85 -7.36
C LYS A 43 7.67 21.59 -6.99
N LEU A 44 6.42 21.46 -7.44
CA LEU A 44 5.60 20.25 -7.22
C LEU A 44 6.15 19.05 -8.01
N ILE A 45 6.61 19.26 -9.24
CA ILE A 45 7.24 18.21 -10.06
C ILE A 45 8.56 17.75 -9.43
N GLU A 46 9.41 18.67 -8.97
CA GLU A 46 10.64 18.34 -8.27
C GLU A 46 10.35 17.54 -6.99
N GLU A 47 9.32 17.93 -6.24
CA GLU A 47 8.90 17.20 -5.04
C GLU A 47 8.41 15.79 -5.38
N ARG A 48 7.59 15.63 -6.42
CA ARG A 48 7.15 14.33 -6.92
C ARG A 48 8.35 13.44 -7.29
N LYS A 49 9.35 14.00 -7.98
CA LYS A 49 10.58 13.26 -8.34
C LYS A 49 11.33 12.75 -7.12
N LYS A 50 11.41 13.55 -6.04
CA LYS A 50 12.05 13.10 -4.79
C LYS A 50 11.29 11.94 -4.15
N ILE A 51 9.96 12.04 -4.11
CA ILE A 51 9.10 10.97 -3.58
C ILE A 51 9.24 9.70 -4.43
N ASP A 52 9.24 9.84 -5.75
CA ASP A 52 9.38 8.70 -6.66
C ASP A 52 10.75 8.03 -6.52
N ALA A 53 11.83 8.80 -6.35
CA ALA A 53 13.16 8.27 -6.06
C ALA A 53 13.18 7.51 -4.72
N ALA A 54 12.60 8.07 -3.65
CA ALA A 54 12.54 7.39 -2.37
C ALA A 54 11.77 6.07 -2.43
N ILE A 55 10.64 6.03 -3.16
CA ILE A 55 9.86 4.80 -3.35
C ILE A 55 10.65 3.76 -4.16
N PHE A 56 11.37 4.20 -5.19
CA PHE A 56 12.25 3.32 -5.97
C PHE A 56 13.35 2.71 -5.08
N ASP A 57 14.03 3.53 -4.28
CA ASP A 57 15.07 3.05 -3.35
C ASP A 57 14.48 2.09 -2.30
N MET A 58 13.27 2.35 -1.81
CA MET A 58 12.54 1.44 -0.93
C MET A 58 12.20 0.10 -1.62
N GLU A 59 11.81 0.14 -2.91
CA GLU A 59 11.53 -1.06 -3.70
C GLU A 59 12.79 -1.92 -3.88
N GLU A 60 13.97 -1.30 -4.03
CA GLU A 60 15.24 -2.03 -4.06
C GLU A 60 15.59 -2.65 -2.70
N LYS A 61 15.39 -1.91 -1.60
CA LYS A 61 15.69 -2.40 -0.25
C LYS A 61 14.76 -3.51 0.22
N ILE A 62 13.47 -3.39 -0.05
CA ILE A 62 12.48 -4.39 0.40
C ILE A 62 12.73 -5.77 -0.22
N GLN A 63 13.44 -5.86 -1.35
CA GLN A 63 13.83 -7.15 -1.93
C GLN A 63 14.63 -8.03 -0.97
N MET A 64 15.34 -7.45 0.01
CA MET A 64 16.08 -8.22 1.02
C MET A 64 15.19 -9.11 1.88
N LEU A 65 13.89 -8.77 2.02
CA LEU A 65 12.94 -9.56 2.81
C LEU A 65 12.57 -10.90 2.15
N LYS A 66 12.79 -11.05 0.84
CA LYS A 66 12.46 -12.30 0.15
C LYS A 66 13.29 -13.48 0.67
N ASP A 67 14.52 -13.18 1.14
CA ASP A 67 15.49 -14.15 1.61
C ASP A 67 15.47 -14.31 3.14
N SER A 68 14.74 -13.46 3.87
CA SER A 68 14.57 -13.61 5.32
C SER A 68 13.60 -14.75 5.64
N GLN A 69 13.71 -15.34 6.83
CA GLN A 69 12.91 -16.50 7.21
C GLN A 69 11.44 -16.16 7.51
N SER A 70 11.22 -15.01 8.15
CA SER A 70 9.91 -14.48 8.48
C SER A 70 9.89 -12.96 8.34
N ASP A 71 8.71 -12.38 8.45
CA ASP A 71 8.52 -10.95 8.61
C ASP A 71 7.87 -10.70 9.99
N SER A 72 8.64 -10.92 11.06
CA SER A 72 8.14 -10.95 12.44
C SER A 72 8.10 -9.62 13.17
N ASP A 73 8.90 -8.63 12.73
CA ASP A 73 9.01 -7.34 13.40
C ASP A 73 8.93 -6.18 12.40
N GLU A 74 7.84 -5.42 12.49
CA GLU A 74 7.65 -4.20 11.71
C GLU A 74 8.76 -3.16 11.96
N HIS A 75 9.43 -3.18 13.12
CA HIS A 75 10.55 -2.27 13.41
C HIS A 75 11.81 -2.63 12.63
N GLU A 76 12.09 -3.91 12.41
CA GLU A 76 13.22 -4.34 11.58
C GLU A 76 13.00 -3.94 10.12
N ILE A 77 11.77 -4.07 9.64
CA ILE A 77 11.38 -3.68 8.29
C ILE A 77 11.41 -2.16 8.15
N LEU A 78 10.89 -1.43 9.14
CA LEU A 78 11.02 0.02 9.23
C LEU A 78 12.50 0.44 9.21
N TYR A 79 13.36 -0.22 9.98
CA TYR A 79 14.79 0.07 10.00
C TYR A 79 15.42 -0.16 8.62
N LEU A 80 15.13 -1.29 7.97
CA LEU A 80 15.57 -1.60 6.61
C LEU A 80 15.18 -0.49 5.62
N LEU A 81 13.90 -0.09 5.61
CA LEU A 81 13.37 0.89 4.67
C LEU A 81 13.76 2.32 5.00
N SER A 82 13.99 2.64 6.28
CA SER A 82 14.49 3.96 6.69
C SER A 82 15.88 4.25 6.14
N SER A 83 16.68 3.22 5.81
CA SER A 83 17.96 3.40 5.14
C SER A 83 17.84 3.87 3.68
N ALA A 84 16.64 3.77 3.08
CA ALA A 84 16.36 4.17 1.70
C ALA A 84 15.86 5.61 1.57
N CYS A 85 15.56 6.28 2.69
CA CYS A 85 14.76 7.49 2.67
C CYS A 85 14.99 8.34 3.93
N ASP A 86 15.34 9.61 3.73
CA ASP A 86 15.57 10.57 4.82
C ASP A 86 14.29 11.03 5.52
N PHE A 87 13.11 10.68 4.99
CA PHE A 87 11.82 11.05 5.58
C PHE A 87 11.45 10.11 6.72
N LYS A 88 10.75 10.67 7.71
CA LYS A 88 10.08 9.87 8.72
C LYS A 88 9.02 9.01 8.02
N LEU A 89 9.13 7.71 8.17
CA LEU A 89 8.21 6.74 7.60
C LEU A 89 7.60 5.84 8.67
N SER A 90 6.47 5.23 8.35
CA SER A 90 5.84 4.13 9.08
C SER A 90 5.59 2.98 8.13
N VAL A 91 5.75 1.76 8.62
CA VAL A 91 5.50 0.52 7.90
C VAL A 91 4.37 -0.21 8.59
N SER A 92 3.49 -0.85 7.82
CA SER A 92 2.49 -1.77 8.37
C SER A 92 2.11 -2.86 7.38
N ASP A 93 1.72 -4.02 7.91
CA ASP A 93 1.04 -5.06 7.12
C ASP A 93 -0.39 -4.62 6.78
N VAL A 94 -0.78 -4.77 5.51
CA VAL A 94 -2.13 -4.44 5.01
C VAL A 94 -2.82 -5.61 4.31
N SER A 95 -2.25 -6.80 4.41
CA SER A 95 -2.75 -8.06 3.85
C SER A 95 -3.32 -9.03 4.88
N THR A 96 -2.72 -9.11 6.08
CA THR A 96 -3.20 -10.00 7.14
C THR A 96 -4.56 -9.55 7.63
N GLY A 97 -5.57 -10.36 7.34
CA GLY A 97 -6.96 -10.07 7.66
C GLY A 97 -7.92 -10.79 6.73
N ILE A 98 -9.20 -10.55 6.94
CA ILE A 98 -10.27 -11.01 6.05
C ILE A 98 -10.36 -10.01 4.90
N ASN A 99 -9.94 -10.40 3.70
CA ASN A 99 -10.04 -9.51 2.55
C ASN A 99 -11.49 -9.42 2.05
N LYS A 100 -12.16 -8.28 2.30
CA LYS A 100 -13.58 -8.07 1.94
C LYS A 100 -13.86 -8.15 0.44
N ASN A 101 -12.86 -7.86 -0.39
CA ASN A 101 -13.03 -7.81 -1.83
C ASN A 101 -13.13 -9.22 -2.43
N PHE A 102 -12.51 -10.21 -1.80
CA PHE A 102 -12.39 -11.55 -2.37
C PHE A 102 -13.03 -12.66 -1.54
N ILE A 103 -13.18 -12.49 -0.22
CA ILE A 103 -13.64 -13.54 0.69
C ILE A 103 -15.02 -14.12 0.28
N SER A 104 -15.15 -15.44 0.32
CA SER A 104 -16.43 -16.09 0.00
C SER A 104 -17.49 -15.85 1.07
N LYS A 105 -18.75 -15.75 0.63
CA LYS A 105 -19.91 -15.62 1.53
C LYS A 105 -20.08 -16.82 2.47
N GLU A 106 -19.60 -17.99 2.09
CA GLU A 106 -19.65 -19.19 2.91
C GLU A 106 -18.72 -19.07 4.12
N ILE A 107 -17.50 -18.57 3.92
CA ILE A 107 -16.55 -18.35 5.02
C ILE A 107 -17.05 -17.27 5.97
N LEU A 108 -17.64 -16.18 5.45
CA LEU A 108 -18.25 -15.14 6.30
C LEU A 108 -19.41 -15.66 7.16
N LYS A 109 -20.09 -16.73 6.73
CA LYS A 109 -21.17 -17.38 7.51
C LYS A 109 -20.63 -18.38 8.55
N ASN A 110 -19.35 -18.74 8.50
CA ASN A 110 -18.76 -19.59 9.52
C ASN A 110 -18.90 -18.91 10.89
N LYS A 111 -19.34 -19.68 11.90
CA LYS A 111 -19.63 -19.14 13.23
C LYS A 111 -18.41 -18.45 13.85
N ALA A 112 -17.24 -19.09 13.81
CA ALA A 112 -16.02 -18.52 14.40
C ALA A 112 -15.65 -17.19 13.72
N ILE A 113 -15.67 -17.16 12.38
CA ILE A 113 -15.37 -15.97 11.59
C ILE A 113 -16.38 -14.83 11.87
N SER A 114 -17.68 -15.13 11.81
CA SER A 114 -18.75 -14.17 12.10
C SER A 114 -18.63 -13.60 13.52
N ASP A 115 -18.38 -14.45 14.52
CA ASP A 115 -18.26 -14.01 15.91
C ASP A 115 -17.01 -13.15 16.11
N CYS A 116 -15.91 -13.48 15.42
CA CYS A 116 -14.69 -12.67 15.42
C CYS A 116 -14.91 -11.30 14.78
N ILE A 117 -15.62 -11.23 13.64
CA ILE A 117 -16.00 -9.96 12.99
C ILE A 117 -16.85 -9.10 13.93
N LYS A 118 -17.83 -9.69 14.61
CA LYS A 118 -18.68 -8.95 15.57
C LYS A 118 -17.88 -8.40 16.75
N ALA A 119 -16.85 -9.12 17.20
CA ALA A 119 -16.05 -8.73 18.35
C ALA A 119 -15.01 -7.65 18.02
N ASN A 120 -14.41 -7.69 16.84
CA ASN A 120 -13.28 -6.82 16.45
C ASN A 120 -13.68 -5.70 15.47
N GLY A 121 -14.88 -5.75 14.88
CA GLY A 121 -15.35 -4.74 13.94
C GLY A 121 -14.51 -4.69 12.66
N GLU A 122 -14.08 -3.48 12.27
CA GLU A 122 -13.37 -3.24 11.02
C GLU A 122 -11.88 -3.68 11.06
N GLU A 123 -11.29 -3.83 12.24
CA GLU A 123 -9.85 -4.11 12.42
C GLU A 123 -9.41 -5.49 11.90
N ILE A 124 -10.34 -6.43 11.75
CA ILE A 124 -10.03 -7.78 11.25
C ILE A 124 -9.94 -7.85 9.73
N PHE A 125 -10.35 -6.80 9.02
CA PHE A 125 -10.41 -6.81 7.58
C PHE A 125 -9.16 -6.22 6.95
N SER A 126 -8.76 -6.79 5.83
CA SER A 126 -7.67 -6.28 4.99
C SER A 126 -8.21 -5.69 3.69
N GLU A 127 -7.55 -4.64 3.21
CA GLU A 127 -7.86 -4.00 1.93
C GLU A 127 -7.05 -4.62 0.78
N TYR A 128 -5.87 -5.15 1.08
CA TYR A 128 -4.94 -5.74 0.11
C TYR A 128 -4.84 -7.26 0.29
N GLY A 129 -4.38 -7.93 -0.75
CA GLY A 129 -4.25 -9.39 -0.77
C GLY A 129 -4.30 -9.93 -2.19
N TRP A 130 -3.70 -11.10 -2.38
CA TRP A 130 -3.87 -11.87 -3.61
C TRP A 130 -5.22 -12.60 -3.58
N ILE A 131 -5.73 -12.95 -4.76
CA ILE A 131 -6.90 -13.82 -4.87
C ILE A 131 -6.43 -15.25 -4.55
N ASN A 132 -6.69 -15.70 -3.33
CA ASN A 132 -6.36 -17.06 -2.89
C ASN A 132 -7.56 -17.99 -3.11
N PRO A 133 -7.49 -18.96 -4.04
CA PRO A 133 -8.64 -19.81 -4.40
C PRO A 133 -9.25 -20.61 -3.25
N LYS A 134 -8.55 -20.77 -2.12
CA LYS A 134 -9.05 -21.50 -0.95
C LYS A 134 -10.01 -20.68 -0.10
N VAL A 135 -9.89 -19.35 -0.14
CA VAL A 135 -10.73 -18.44 0.65
C VAL A 135 -11.60 -17.53 -0.19
N SER A 136 -11.20 -17.28 -1.44
CA SER A 136 -11.91 -16.40 -2.34
C SER A 136 -13.22 -17.00 -2.88
N ASP A 137 -14.19 -16.14 -3.20
CA ASP A 137 -15.41 -16.54 -3.88
C ASP A 137 -15.09 -17.14 -5.26
N LYS A 138 -15.65 -18.31 -5.56
CA LYS A 138 -15.42 -19.01 -6.84
C LYS A 138 -15.77 -18.13 -8.04
N ALA A 139 -16.83 -17.33 -7.95
CA ALA A 139 -17.22 -16.44 -9.03
C ALA A 139 -16.15 -15.38 -9.31
N ILE A 140 -15.45 -14.90 -8.28
CA ILE A 140 -14.35 -13.93 -8.44
C ILE A 140 -13.14 -14.58 -9.11
N VAL A 141 -12.78 -15.79 -8.69
CA VAL A 141 -11.67 -16.56 -9.29
C VAL A 141 -11.95 -16.85 -10.77
N GLU A 142 -13.16 -17.30 -11.08
CA GLU A 142 -13.60 -17.59 -12.45
C GLU A 142 -13.66 -16.33 -13.31
N GLN A 143 -14.24 -15.24 -12.79
CA GLN A 143 -14.32 -13.97 -13.52
C GLN A 143 -12.93 -13.41 -13.80
N THR A 144 -12.06 -13.39 -12.79
CA THR A 144 -10.67 -12.95 -12.97
C THR A 144 -9.93 -13.83 -13.97
N SER A 145 -10.20 -15.14 -13.99
CA SER A 145 -9.58 -16.01 -15.00
C SER A 145 -10.07 -15.69 -16.41
N LYS A 146 -11.35 -15.36 -16.59
CA LYS A 146 -11.93 -14.95 -17.88
C LYS A 146 -11.42 -13.59 -18.35
N ASP A 147 -11.35 -12.61 -17.45
CA ASP A 147 -10.86 -11.25 -17.77
C ASP A 147 -9.40 -11.26 -18.27
N PHE A 148 -8.67 -12.33 -17.94
CA PHE A 148 -7.29 -12.55 -18.32
C PHE A 148 -7.12 -13.82 -19.15
N GLU A 149 -8.13 -14.35 -19.86
CA GLU A 149 -8.07 -15.65 -20.57
C GLU A 149 -6.88 -15.83 -21.55
N GLU A 150 -6.28 -14.73 -22.04
CA GLU A 150 -5.05 -14.72 -22.87
C GLU A 150 -3.76 -14.34 -22.11
N LYS A 151 -3.87 -13.93 -20.85
CA LYS A 151 -2.79 -13.45 -19.98
C LYS A 151 -2.63 -14.40 -18.80
N ASN A 152 -1.40 -14.70 -18.43
CA ASN A 152 -1.14 -15.45 -17.20
C ASN A 152 -1.80 -14.72 -16.01
N THR A 153 -2.74 -15.38 -15.31
CA THR A 153 -3.43 -14.81 -14.13
C THR A 153 -2.53 -14.75 -12.90
N PHE A 154 -1.39 -15.42 -12.95
CA PHE A 154 -0.34 -15.28 -11.96
C PHE A 154 0.39 -13.94 -12.12
N PRO A 155 0.66 -13.19 -11.03
CA PRO A 155 0.48 -13.57 -9.63
C PRO A 155 -0.88 -13.18 -9.01
N LEU A 156 -1.81 -12.57 -9.74
CA LEU A 156 -3.09 -12.09 -9.19
C LEU A 156 -3.88 -13.20 -8.48
N ILE A 157 -3.92 -14.40 -9.08
CA ILE A 157 -4.45 -15.62 -8.46
C ILE A 157 -3.26 -16.50 -8.07
N ASN A 158 -3.12 -16.79 -6.77
CA ASN A 158 -2.05 -17.63 -6.24
C ASN A 158 -2.44 -18.26 -4.89
N THR A 159 -1.58 -19.11 -4.33
CA THR A 159 -1.75 -19.81 -3.05
C THR A 159 -0.73 -19.37 -2.01
N PHE A 160 -0.13 -18.19 -2.17
CA PHE A 160 0.71 -17.60 -1.12
C PHE A 160 -0.16 -17.40 0.14
N PRO A 161 0.34 -17.75 1.34
CA PRO A 161 -0.42 -17.58 2.56
C PRO A 161 -0.88 -16.13 2.74
N PRO A 162 -2.18 -15.85 2.83
CA PRO A 162 -2.69 -14.49 3.00
C PRO A 162 -2.49 -13.94 4.42
N LEU A 163 -2.19 -14.79 5.41
CA LEU A 163 -2.11 -14.40 6.81
C LEU A 163 -0.70 -14.60 7.35
N ASN A 164 -0.06 -13.51 7.78
CA ASN A 164 1.18 -13.57 8.53
C ASN A 164 0.87 -13.77 10.02
N ILE A 165 1.25 -14.92 10.57
CA ILE A 165 0.99 -15.28 11.97
C ILE A 165 1.51 -14.25 12.98
N PHE A 166 2.62 -13.56 12.67
CA PHE A 166 3.22 -12.54 13.55
C PHE A 166 2.36 -11.28 13.66
N ASN A 167 1.57 -10.96 12.64
CA ASN A 167 0.72 -9.77 12.60
C ASN A 167 -0.73 -10.07 13.02
N MET A 168 -1.03 -11.32 13.37
CA MET A 168 -2.37 -11.71 13.80
C MET A 168 -2.57 -11.50 15.30
N SER A 169 -3.72 -10.95 15.67
CA SER A 169 -4.15 -10.96 17.07
C SER A 169 -4.44 -12.40 17.53
N GLY A 170 -4.26 -12.69 18.82
CA GLY A 170 -4.57 -14.03 19.36
C GLY A 170 -5.99 -14.48 19.10
N THR A 171 -6.96 -13.56 19.21
CA THR A 171 -8.36 -13.83 18.89
C THR A 171 -8.52 -14.26 17.44
N PHE A 172 -7.79 -13.63 16.52
CA PHE A 172 -7.84 -13.97 15.11
C PHE A 172 -7.14 -15.30 14.81
N ILE A 173 -5.98 -15.57 15.44
CA ILE A 173 -5.30 -16.87 15.35
C ILE A 173 -6.27 -17.99 15.76
N LYS A 174 -6.87 -17.89 16.95
CA LYS A 174 -7.85 -18.86 17.43
C LYS A 174 -8.98 -19.07 16.44
N THR A 175 -9.50 -17.98 15.89
CA THR A 175 -10.61 -18.02 14.91
C THR A 175 -10.22 -18.80 13.66
N VAL A 176 -9.02 -18.58 13.12
CA VAL A 176 -8.52 -19.31 11.94
C VAL A 176 -8.30 -20.78 12.25
N LEU A 177 -7.78 -21.11 13.44
CA LEU A 177 -7.65 -22.49 13.89
C LEU A 177 -9.01 -23.20 13.98
N GLU A 178 -10.01 -22.55 14.58
CA GLU A 178 -11.38 -23.09 14.68
C GLU A 178 -12.05 -23.24 13.32
N PHE A 179 -11.87 -22.26 12.43
CA PHE A 179 -12.33 -22.32 11.04
C PHE A 179 -11.77 -23.54 10.31
N CYS A 180 -10.48 -23.85 10.53
CA CYS A 180 -9.82 -25.02 9.96
C CYS A 180 -10.14 -26.34 10.69
N GLY A 181 -11.04 -26.33 11.69
CA GLY A 181 -11.42 -27.52 12.44
C GLY A 181 -10.35 -28.04 13.39
N ILE A 182 -9.37 -27.21 13.75
CA ILE A 182 -8.29 -27.61 14.66
C ILE A 182 -8.81 -27.66 16.10
N LYS A 183 -8.65 -28.84 16.73
CA LYS A 183 -9.03 -29.07 18.12
C LYS A 183 -8.12 -28.28 19.07
N ASN A 184 -8.69 -27.87 20.21
CA ASN A 184 -8.00 -27.13 21.27
C ASN A 184 -7.38 -25.80 20.77
N ALA A 185 -8.10 -25.08 19.91
CA ALA A 185 -7.64 -23.82 19.29
C ALA A 185 -7.16 -22.78 20.32
N GLU A 186 -7.83 -22.66 21.47
CA GLU A 186 -7.41 -21.77 22.57
C GLU A 186 -5.98 -22.08 23.03
N LYS A 187 -5.76 -23.33 23.48
CA LYS A 187 -4.44 -23.79 23.96
C LYS A 187 -3.37 -23.68 22.87
N LYS A 188 -3.70 -23.98 21.61
CA LYS A 188 -2.76 -23.84 20.50
C LYS A 188 -2.42 -22.39 20.18
N THR A 189 -3.36 -21.47 20.38
CA THR A 189 -3.11 -20.03 20.25
C THR A 189 -2.13 -19.54 21.32
N GLU A 190 -2.31 -19.98 22.57
CA GLU A 190 -1.37 -19.71 23.65
C GLU A 190 0.03 -20.27 23.32
N LEU A 191 0.10 -21.53 22.88
CA LEU A 191 1.36 -22.15 22.47
C LEU A 191 2.05 -21.39 21.33
N ILE A 192 1.30 -20.92 20.32
CA ILE A 192 1.87 -20.07 19.27
C ILE A 192 2.47 -18.81 19.91
N LYS A 193 1.71 -18.07 20.71
CA LYS A 193 2.19 -16.82 21.32
C LYS A 193 3.43 -17.00 22.19
N ASP A 194 3.53 -18.13 22.89
CA ASP A 194 4.62 -18.40 23.83
C ASP A 194 5.90 -18.90 23.13
N ASN A 195 5.79 -19.51 21.95
CA ASN A 195 6.91 -20.17 21.28
C ASN A 195 7.32 -19.53 19.94
N LEU A 196 6.46 -18.68 19.37
CA LEU A 196 6.73 -17.98 18.12
C LEU A 196 7.88 -16.99 18.32
N ASN A 197 8.89 -17.11 17.47
CA ASN A 197 10.09 -16.26 17.46
C ASN A 197 10.44 -15.88 16.02
N PRO A 198 11.25 -14.84 15.77
CA PRO A 198 11.59 -14.38 14.42
C PRO A 198 12.15 -15.44 13.48
N ASP A 199 12.84 -16.45 14.01
CA ASP A 199 13.43 -17.52 13.21
C ASP A 199 12.45 -18.69 12.95
N THR A 200 11.21 -18.61 13.45
CA THR A 200 10.24 -19.70 13.34
C THR A 200 9.93 -20.01 11.88
N THR A 201 10.25 -21.24 11.51
CA THR A 201 9.96 -21.82 10.20
C THR A 201 8.53 -22.36 10.12
N GLU A 202 8.01 -22.59 8.91
CA GLU A 202 6.71 -23.28 8.74
C GLU A 202 6.70 -24.66 9.42
N LYS A 203 7.85 -25.35 9.41
CA LYS A 203 8.03 -26.63 10.07
C LYS A 203 7.88 -26.53 11.59
N GLU A 204 8.57 -25.59 12.22
CA GLU A 204 8.46 -25.37 13.66
C GLU A 204 7.05 -24.91 14.04
N LEU A 205 6.39 -24.11 13.20
CA LEU A 205 4.98 -23.75 13.39
C LEU A 205 4.07 -24.99 13.32
N ALA A 206 4.33 -25.94 12.43
CA ALA A 206 3.64 -27.22 12.38
C ALA A 206 3.87 -28.07 13.63
N GLU A 207 5.10 -28.09 14.16
CA GLU A 207 5.44 -28.78 15.41
C GLU A 207 4.73 -28.15 16.62
N ILE A 208 4.72 -26.81 16.73
CA ILE A 208 3.97 -26.06 17.77
C ILE A 208 2.48 -26.42 17.72
N LEU A 209 1.93 -26.50 16.51
CA LEU A 209 0.53 -26.86 16.29
C LEU A 209 0.27 -28.37 16.44
N GLY A 210 1.29 -29.22 16.49
CA GLY A 210 1.15 -30.68 16.44
C GLY A 210 0.43 -31.15 15.19
N LEU A 211 0.80 -30.61 14.02
CA LEU A 211 0.24 -30.90 12.71
C LEU A 211 1.36 -31.37 11.75
N GLU A 212 0.96 -31.99 10.65
CA GLU A 212 1.88 -32.27 9.54
C GLU A 212 2.22 -30.98 8.77
N GLU A 213 3.45 -30.87 8.24
CA GLU A 213 3.90 -29.69 7.48
C GLU A 213 3.04 -29.38 6.24
N ASN A 214 2.38 -30.40 5.67
CA ASN A 214 1.47 -30.28 4.52
C ASN A 214 0.01 -29.99 4.92
N HIS A 215 -0.27 -29.72 6.20
CA HIS A 215 -1.63 -29.49 6.67
C HIS A 215 -2.28 -28.29 5.94
N PRO A 216 -3.54 -28.38 5.50
CA PRO A 216 -4.19 -27.34 4.69
C PRO A 216 -4.21 -25.94 5.33
N ILE A 217 -4.06 -25.85 6.65
CA ILE A 217 -3.98 -24.56 7.33
C ILE A 217 -2.82 -23.69 6.83
N PHE A 218 -1.71 -24.30 6.43
CA PHE A 218 -0.57 -23.54 5.94
C PHE A 218 -0.87 -22.87 4.60
N GLU A 219 -1.89 -23.29 3.84
CA GLU A 219 -2.40 -22.54 2.68
C GLU A 219 -3.00 -21.17 3.06
N LEU A 220 -3.29 -20.97 4.36
CA LEU A 220 -3.82 -19.73 4.93
C LEU A 220 -2.77 -19.00 5.78
N LEU A 221 -2.11 -19.73 6.68
CA LEU A 221 -1.13 -19.21 7.63
C LEU A 221 0.29 -19.36 7.09
N GLY A 222 1.03 -18.26 7.12
CA GLY A 222 2.47 -18.22 6.85
C GLY A 222 3.19 -17.30 7.82
N THR A 223 4.48 -17.11 7.60
CA THR A 223 5.37 -16.26 8.39
C THR A 223 5.78 -14.97 7.66
N LYS A 224 5.24 -14.76 6.46
CA LYS A 224 5.58 -13.69 5.53
C LYS A 224 4.38 -12.81 5.23
N THR A 225 4.64 -11.53 5.01
CA THR A 225 3.60 -10.55 4.67
C THR A 225 3.47 -10.41 3.17
N ALA A 226 2.24 -10.52 2.67
CA ALA A 226 1.97 -10.42 1.24
C ALA A 226 1.99 -8.95 0.76
N PHE A 227 1.52 -8.00 1.56
CA PHE A 227 1.48 -6.57 1.19
C PHE A 227 1.97 -5.68 2.34
N TRP A 228 3.07 -4.97 2.09
CA TRP A 228 3.62 -3.97 2.98
C TRP A 228 3.18 -2.59 2.55
N LYS A 229 2.61 -1.81 3.47
CA LYS A 229 2.33 -0.38 3.27
C LYS A 229 3.42 0.45 3.92
N VAL A 230 3.88 1.46 3.20
CA VAL A 230 4.82 2.46 3.68
C VAL A 230 4.20 3.84 3.51
N ASP A 231 3.95 4.50 4.63
CA ASP A 231 3.52 5.90 4.65
C ASP A 231 4.71 6.77 5.05
N PHE A 232 4.92 7.86 4.32
CA PHE A 232 5.94 8.85 4.67
C PHE A 232 5.51 10.26 4.31
N GLU A 233 6.09 11.23 5.01
CA GLU A 233 5.74 12.63 4.86
C GLU A 233 6.98 13.47 4.54
N THR A 234 6.86 14.25 3.48
CA THR A 234 7.83 15.30 3.16
C THR A 234 7.31 16.64 3.69
N GLU A 235 8.11 17.69 3.55
CA GLU A 235 7.65 19.05 3.87
C GLU A 235 6.36 19.42 3.10
N LYS A 236 6.23 18.96 1.86
CA LYS A 236 5.20 19.41 0.91
C LYS A 236 4.15 18.38 0.57
N ALA A 237 4.33 17.11 0.93
CA ALA A 237 3.40 16.05 0.55
C ALA A 237 3.36 14.92 1.57
N ARG A 238 2.28 14.15 1.50
CA ARG A 238 2.15 12.84 2.12
C ARG A 238 2.14 11.80 1.02
N ALA A 239 2.95 10.77 1.18
CA ALA A 239 3.06 9.69 0.22
C ALA A 239 2.74 8.35 0.91
N CYS A 240 2.11 7.47 0.15
CA CYS A 240 1.82 6.10 0.53
C CYS A 240 2.27 5.21 -0.63
N ALA A 241 3.07 4.19 -0.34
CA ALA A 241 3.48 3.15 -1.27
C ALA A 241 3.06 1.79 -0.71
N VAL A 242 2.53 0.91 -1.55
CA VAL A 242 2.21 -0.47 -1.19
C VAL A 242 3.04 -1.40 -2.04
N PHE A 243 3.82 -2.25 -1.39
CA PHE A 243 4.67 -3.25 -2.02
C PHE A 243 4.05 -4.64 -1.85
N ALA A 244 3.90 -5.37 -2.95
CA ALA A 244 3.33 -6.71 -2.96
C ALA A 244 4.41 -7.76 -3.16
N ALA A 245 4.41 -8.79 -2.32
CA ALA A 245 5.22 -9.99 -2.47
C ALA A 245 4.68 -10.82 -3.64
N VAL A 246 5.47 -10.99 -4.68
CA VAL A 246 5.18 -11.87 -5.81
C VAL A 246 5.77 -13.24 -5.48
N PRO A 247 4.94 -14.30 -5.32
CA PRO A 247 5.46 -15.63 -5.06
C PRO A 247 6.25 -16.18 -6.26
N GLU A 248 7.05 -17.23 -6.06
CA GLU A 248 7.58 -18.06 -7.15
C GLU A 248 6.47 -18.90 -7.77
N LYS A 249 6.49 -19.11 -9.09
CA LYS A 249 5.42 -19.84 -9.79
C LYS A 249 5.38 -21.32 -9.41
N GLU A 250 6.55 -21.93 -9.25
CA GLU A 250 6.75 -23.35 -8.93
C GLU A 250 6.56 -23.64 -7.44
N ASN A 251 6.96 -22.71 -6.58
CA ASN A 251 6.77 -22.81 -5.13
C ASN A 251 6.20 -21.51 -4.56
N GLN A 252 4.87 -21.44 -4.52
CA GLN A 252 4.17 -20.23 -4.09
C GLN A 252 4.26 -19.93 -2.58
N ARG A 253 5.09 -20.68 -1.82
CA ARG A 253 5.50 -20.32 -0.46
C ARG A 253 6.70 -19.39 -0.42
N LYS A 254 7.49 -19.37 -1.49
CA LYS A 254 8.67 -18.51 -1.62
C LYS A 254 8.32 -17.24 -2.37
N ILE A 255 8.96 -16.15 -2.00
CA ILE A 255 8.80 -14.85 -2.64
C ILE A 255 9.89 -14.72 -3.71
N GLU A 256 9.50 -14.51 -4.97
CA GLU A 256 10.42 -14.24 -6.06
C GLU A 256 10.99 -12.81 -5.95
N LYS A 257 10.09 -11.86 -5.69
CA LYS A 257 10.39 -10.42 -5.59
C LYS A 257 9.24 -9.66 -4.93
N TYR A 258 9.51 -8.43 -4.54
CA TYR A 258 8.48 -7.45 -4.22
C TYR A 258 8.30 -6.47 -5.39
N ILE A 259 7.08 -5.99 -5.61
CA ILE A 259 6.77 -4.98 -6.63
C ILE A 259 5.95 -3.84 -6.03
N LEU A 260 6.12 -2.62 -6.54
CA LEU A 260 5.21 -1.52 -6.22
C LEU A 260 3.80 -1.79 -6.80
N ALA A 261 2.85 -2.10 -5.94
CA ALA A 261 1.45 -2.34 -6.31
C ALA A 261 0.62 -1.06 -6.37
N GLU A 262 0.90 -0.12 -5.46
CA GLU A 262 0.17 1.15 -5.40
C GLU A 262 1.05 2.29 -4.92
N LYS A 263 0.83 3.50 -5.49
CA LYS A 263 1.42 4.74 -5.02
C LYS A 263 0.38 5.86 -5.00
N LYS A 264 0.24 6.51 -3.86
CA LYS A 264 -0.61 7.71 -3.66
C LYS A 264 0.26 8.86 -3.15
N ILE A 265 0.12 10.04 -3.75
CA ILE A 265 0.81 11.27 -3.34
C ILE A 265 -0.22 12.38 -3.18
N LEU A 266 -0.25 13.01 -2.00
CA LEU A 266 -1.13 14.13 -1.67
C LEU A 266 -0.29 15.35 -1.31
N PHE A 267 -0.35 16.40 -2.14
CA PHE A 267 0.36 17.66 -1.87
C PHE A 267 -0.38 18.53 -0.85
N LYS A 268 0.36 19.06 0.13
CA LYS A 268 -0.12 20.00 1.14
C LYS A 268 -0.40 21.35 0.46
N GLY A 269 -1.64 21.80 0.52
CA GLY A 269 -2.07 23.10 -0.05
C GLY A 269 -2.76 23.06 -1.42
N GLY A 270 -2.87 21.88 -2.08
CA GLY A 270 -3.49 21.70 -3.40
C GLY A 270 -2.75 22.43 -4.56
N VAL A 271 -2.89 22.12 -5.85
CA VAL A 271 -3.16 20.85 -6.56
C VAL A 271 -1.97 20.61 -7.49
N LEU A 272 -1.46 19.36 -7.48
CA LEU A 272 -1.35 18.51 -8.67
C LEU A 272 -1.52 17.04 -8.27
#